data_AF-A0A2I0WLD5-F1
#
_entry.id   AF-A0A2I0WLD5-F1
#
_cell.length_a   1.000
_cell.length_b   1.000
_cell.length_c   1.000
_cell.angle_alpha   90.00
_cell.angle_beta   90.00
_cell.angle_gamma   90.00
#
_symmetry.space_group_name_H-M   'P 1'
#
loop_
_entity.id
_entity.type
_entity.pdbx_description
1 polymer ?
#
loop_
_entity_poly.entity_id
_entity_poly.type
_entity_poly.pdbx_seq_one_letter_code
_entity_poly.pdbx_strand_id
1 'polypeptide(L)'
;MVIKKSKAPTVAVEGETAINDKNEKIGSWDHKQQENLEQALAHIPFEELQKARADGSHVIRLKTAYMQPDKPGRANKNRPMEMSSKVRVGRYKEVIQAPKRVVRDPRFESLCGNLDTERFRNRYSFLYEVELPAEKAKLQKLIKKSKDPNIIEDLKNHISWICILSMD
;
A
#
# COMPACT_ATOMS: atom_id res chain seq x y z
N MET A 1 -76.90 10.82 -9.36
CA MET A 1 -77.02 9.45 -8.81
C MET A 1 -75.64 8.81 -8.80
N VAL A 2 -75.11 8.54 -7.61
CA VAL A 2 -73.78 7.96 -7.36
C VAL A 2 -73.91 6.44 -7.34
N ILE A 3 -73.21 5.74 -8.23
CA ILE A 3 -73.11 4.28 -8.21
C ILE A 3 -71.77 3.92 -7.56
N LYS A 4 -71.87 3.36 -6.35
CA LYS A 4 -70.75 2.97 -5.49
C LYS A 4 -70.04 1.75 -6.08
N LYS A 5 -68.71 1.80 -6.20
CA LYS A 5 -67.87 0.64 -6.49
C LYS A 5 -67.73 -0.20 -5.21
N SER A 6 -68.07 -1.48 -5.28
CA SER A 6 -67.85 -2.44 -4.20
C SER A 6 -66.39 -2.90 -4.15
N LYS A 7 -65.85 -2.98 -2.93
CA LYS A 7 -64.49 -3.42 -2.59
C LYS A 7 -64.49 -4.95 -2.48
N ALA A 8 -63.61 -5.63 -3.22
CA ALA A 8 -63.39 -7.07 -3.07
C ALA A 8 -62.55 -7.37 -1.79
N PRO A 9 -62.83 -8.48 -1.09
CA PRO A 9 -62.19 -8.79 0.19
C PRO A 9 -60.71 -9.15 0.01
N THR A 10 -59.87 -8.54 0.85
CA THR A 10 -58.45 -8.83 1.00
C THR A 10 -58.30 -9.89 2.09
N VAL A 11 -57.84 -11.09 1.73
CA VAL A 11 -57.45 -12.11 2.72
C VAL A 11 -56.00 -11.80 3.11
N ALA A 12 -55.83 -11.30 4.34
CA ALA A 12 -54.55 -11.13 4.97
C ALA A 12 -53.99 -12.52 5.31
N VAL A 13 -52.78 -12.82 4.83
CA VAL A 13 -51.94 -13.85 5.42
C VAL A 13 -50.87 -13.09 6.20
N GLU A 14 -51.11 -13.01 7.51
CA GLU A 14 -50.15 -12.50 8.48
C GLU A 14 -49.03 -13.53 8.66
N GLY A 15 -47.79 -13.04 8.60
CA GLY A 15 -46.59 -13.85 8.71
C GLY A 15 -45.37 -12.95 8.79
N GLU A 16 -45.30 -12.14 9.84
CA GLU A 16 -44.04 -11.53 10.24
C GLU A 16 -43.18 -12.58 10.96
N THR A 17 -41.98 -12.84 10.45
CA THR A 17 -40.82 -13.14 11.30
C THR A 17 -39.55 -12.64 10.63
N ALA A 18 -38.87 -11.73 11.28
CA ALA A 18 -37.56 -11.23 10.89
C ALA A 18 -36.43 -12.06 11.52
N ILE A 19 -35.39 -12.30 10.71
CA ILE A 19 -33.96 -12.55 11.04
C ILE A 19 -33.59 -13.94 11.61
N ASN A 20 -32.78 -14.72 10.87
CA ASN A 20 -31.39 -15.03 11.28
C ASN A 20 -30.57 -15.76 10.19
N ASP A 21 -29.33 -15.32 9.99
CA ASP A 21 -28.29 -16.00 9.20
C ASP A 21 -27.87 -17.31 9.89
N LYS A 22 -28.22 -18.46 9.29
CA LYS A 22 -27.50 -19.73 9.49
C LYS A 22 -27.46 -20.54 8.19
N ASN A 23 -26.25 -20.70 7.70
CA ASN A 23 -25.81 -21.59 6.65
C ASN A 23 -26.17 -23.06 6.95
N GLU A 24 -27.21 -23.61 6.34
CA GLU A 24 -27.45 -25.05 6.29
C GLU A 24 -28.01 -25.52 4.93
N LYS A 25 -27.29 -26.50 4.37
CA LYS A 25 -27.72 -27.57 3.44
C LYS A 25 -28.54 -27.18 2.20
N ILE A 26 -27.87 -27.37 1.06
CA ILE A 26 -28.45 -27.54 -0.26
C ILE A 26 -29.57 -28.60 -0.23
N GLY A 27 -30.81 -28.10 -0.18
CA GLY A 27 -32.00 -28.61 -0.85
C GLY A 27 -32.26 -30.11 -0.82
N SER A 28 -32.45 -30.69 0.36
CA SER A 28 -33.31 -31.88 0.48
C SER A 28 -34.76 -31.39 0.39
N TRP A 29 -35.36 -31.41 -0.80
CA TRP A 29 -36.81 -31.24 -0.90
C TRP A 29 -37.49 -32.41 -0.20
N ASP A 30 -38.37 -32.12 0.75
CA ASP A 30 -39.10 -33.15 1.50
C ASP A 30 -39.99 -33.93 0.51
N HIS A 31 -39.96 -35.27 0.52
CA HIS A 31 -40.69 -36.10 -0.46
C HIS A 31 -42.18 -35.72 -0.54
N LYS A 32 -42.76 -35.35 0.61
CA LYS A 32 -44.14 -34.87 0.72
C LYS A 32 -44.38 -33.56 -0.01
N GLN A 33 -43.41 -32.64 -0.01
CA GLN A 33 -43.52 -31.38 -0.75
C GLN A 33 -43.54 -31.64 -2.25
N GLN A 34 -42.74 -32.60 -2.71
CA GLN A 34 -42.68 -32.95 -4.12
C GLN A 34 -43.97 -33.64 -4.59
N GLU A 35 -44.52 -34.58 -3.81
CA GLU A 35 -45.81 -35.22 -4.09
C GLU A 35 -46.96 -34.20 -4.14
N ASN A 36 -47.00 -33.25 -3.20
CA ASN A 36 -48.00 -32.20 -3.17
C ASN A 36 -47.91 -31.29 -4.40
N LEU A 37 -46.69 -30.98 -4.86
CA LEU A 37 -46.49 -30.22 -6.10
C LEU A 37 -46.95 -31.02 -7.32
N GLU A 38 -46.63 -32.31 -7.39
CA GLU A 38 -47.03 -33.18 -8.51
C GLU A 38 -48.56 -33.28 -8.61
N GLN A 39 -49.25 -33.43 -7.48
CA GLN A 39 -50.72 -33.41 -7.42
C GLN A 39 -51.30 -32.06 -7.87
N ALA A 40 -50.67 -30.95 -7.47
CA ALA A 40 -51.09 -29.61 -7.88
C ALA A 40 -50.90 -29.39 -9.39
N LEU A 41 -49.76 -29.81 -9.95
CA LEU A 41 -49.46 -29.73 -11.38
C LEU A 41 -50.40 -30.61 -12.22
N ALA A 42 -50.75 -31.79 -11.72
CA ALA A 42 -51.68 -32.70 -12.40
C ALA A 42 -53.10 -32.11 -12.55
N HIS A 43 -53.49 -31.17 -11.68
CA HIS A 43 -54.80 -30.53 -11.71
C HIS A 43 -54.88 -29.28 -12.61
N ILE A 44 -53.75 -28.80 -13.14
CA ILE A 44 -53.72 -27.60 -13.99
C ILE A 44 -54.07 -27.97 -15.44
N PRO A 45 -55.06 -27.32 -16.07
CA PRO A 45 -55.42 -27.59 -17.46
C PRO A 45 -54.31 -27.17 -18.43
N PHE A 46 -54.21 -27.90 -19.54
CA PHE A 46 -53.15 -27.71 -20.54
C PHE A 46 -53.07 -26.28 -21.12
N GLU A 47 -54.21 -25.60 -21.27
CA GLU A 47 -54.27 -24.22 -21.77
C GLU A 47 -53.53 -23.24 -20.84
N GLU A 48 -53.64 -23.43 -19.54
CA GLU A 48 -53.00 -22.59 -18.53
C GLU A 48 -51.48 -22.79 -18.52
N LEU A 49 -51.02 -24.03 -18.75
CA LEU A 49 -49.60 -24.34 -18.94
C LEU A 49 -49.02 -23.68 -20.20
N GLN A 50 -49.76 -23.66 -21.30
CA GLN A 50 -49.33 -23.00 -22.53
C GLN A 50 -49.24 -21.48 -22.36
N LYS A 51 -50.20 -20.86 -21.66
CA LYS A 51 -50.16 -19.42 -21.33
C LYS A 51 -48.96 -19.09 -20.44
N ALA A 52 -48.75 -19.83 -19.36
CA ALA A 52 -47.61 -19.64 -18.47
C ALA A 52 -46.24 -19.77 -19.18
N ARG A 53 -46.13 -20.67 -20.16
CA ARG A 53 -44.94 -20.80 -21.01
C ARG A 53 -44.76 -19.62 -21.95
N ALA A 54 -45.84 -19.11 -22.54
CA ALA A 54 -45.82 -17.95 -23.43
C ALA A 54 -45.49 -16.64 -22.69
N ASP A 55 -45.89 -16.53 -21.43
CA ASP A 55 -45.62 -15.36 -20.58
C ASP A 55 -44.13 -15.13 -20.30
N GLY A 56 -43.29 -16.18 -20.45
CA GLY A 56 -41.85 -16.07 -20.30
C GLY A 56 -41.38 -15.71 -18.87
N SER A 57 -42.28 -15.65 -17.90
CA SER A 57 -41.94 -15.39 -16.49
C SER A 57 -41.18 -16.55 -15.84
N HIS A 58 -41.32 -17.77 -16.40
CA HIS A 58 -40.64 -18.98 -15.93
C HIS A 58 -39.17 -19.10 -16.36
N VAL A 59 -38.63 -18.21 -17.23
CA VAL A 59 -37.18 -18.16 -17.47
C VAL A 59 -36.49 -17.54 -16.25
N ILE A 60 -36.41 -18.31 -15.17
CA ILE A 60 -35.45 -18.08 -14.12
C ILE A 60 -34.09 -18.19 -14.81
N ARG A 61 -33.43 -17.05 -15.03
CA ARG A 61 -31.99 -17.03 -15.26
C ARG A 61 -31.36 -17.55 -13.99
N LEU A 62 -31.25 -18.87 -13.86
CA LEU A 62 -30.36 -19.52 -12.92
C LEU A 62 -28.98 -19.00 -13.27
N LYS A 63 -28.59 -17.92 -12.60
CA LYS A 63 -27.27 -17.35 -12.69
C LYS A 63 -26.35 -18.51 -12.34
N THR A 64 -25.60 -19.00 -13.32
CA THR A 64 -24.57 -20.04 -13.20
C THR A 64 -23.38 -19.50 -12.39
N ALA A 65 -23.66 -18.94 -11.21
CA ALA A 65 -22.68 -18.51 -10.22
C ALA A 65 -21.94 -19.72 -9.63
N TYR A 66 -22.55 -20.91 -9.68
CA TYR A 66 -21.97 -22.18 -9.25
C TYR A 66 -21.18 -22.94 -10.34
N MET A 67 -21.12 -22.41 -11.56
CA MET A 67 -20.32 -22.98 -12.67
C MET A 67 -19.26 -21.99 -13.14
N GLN A 68 -18.82 -21.10 -12.25
CA GLN A 68 -17.53 -20.43 -12.47
C GLN A 68 -16.48 -21.45 -12.04
N PRO A 69 -15.68 -22.02 -12.96
CA PRO A 69 -14.57 -22.86 -12.53
C PRO A 69 -13.72 -22.03 -11.57
N ASP A 70 -13.32 -22.63 -10.46
CA ASP A 70 -12.39 -22.02 -9.51
C ASP A 70 -11.26 -21.38 -10.31
N LYS A 71 -11.03 -20.08 -10.06
CA LYS A 71 -9.98 -19.34 -10.76
C LYS A 71 -8.71 -20.17 -10.69
N PRO A 72 -8.06 -20.52 -11.83
CA PRO A 72 -6.88 -21.36 -11.79
C PRO A 72 -5.80 -20.61 -11.02
N GLY A 73 -5.56 -21.04 -9.79
CA GLY A 73 -4.48 -20.58 -8.96
C GLY A 73 -3.21 -21.32 -9.32
N ARG A 74 -2.05 -20.67 -9.15
CA ARG A 74 -0.77 -21.39 -9.23
C ARG A 74 -0.75 -22.47 -8.16
N ALA A 75 -0.36 -23.70 -8.52
CA ALA A 75 -0.20 -24.79 -7.55
C ALA A 75 0.87 -24.50 -6.49
N ASN A 76 1.87 -23.67 -6.79
CA ASN A 76 2.88 -23.14 -5.86
C ASN A 76 3.31 -21.73 -6.31
N LYS A 77 3.74 -20.86 -5.38
CA LYS A 77 4.15 -19.48 -5.63
C LYS A 77 5.29 -19.34 -6.66
N ASN A 78 6.14 -20.36 -6.77
CA ASN A 78 7.31 -20.37 -7.66
C ASN A 78 7.03 -21.08 -9.00
N ARG A 79 5.81 -21.55 -9.25
CA ARG A 79 5.46 -22.28 -10.48
C ARG A 79 4.80 -21.33 -11.49
N PRO A 80 5.34 -21.18 -12.72
CA PRO A 80 4.68 -20.43 -13.78
C PRO A 80 3.41 -21.15 -14.24
N MET A 81 2.46 -20.39 -14.76
CA MET A 81 1.18 -20.90 -15.24
C MET A 81 0.86 -20.26 -16.58
N GLU A 82 0.45 -21.08 -17.53
CA GLU A 82 0.02 -20.64 -18.85
C GLU A 82 -1.35 -19.97 -18.74
N MET A 83 -1.50 -18.81 -19.38
CA MET A 83 -2.75 -18.04 -19.41
C MET A 83 -3.14 -17.80 -20.86
N SER A 84 -4.44 -17.88 -21.17
CA SER A 84 -4.94 -17.61 -22.51
C SER A 84 -4.79 -16.14 -22.88
N SER A 85 -4.33 -15.87 -24.11
CA SER A 85 -4.22 -14.52 -24.68
C SER A 85 -5.56 -13.79 -24.82
N LYS A 86 -6.69 -14.51 -24.72
CA LYS A 86 -8.04 -13.94 -24.76
C LYS A 86 -8.46 -13.30 -23.43
N VAL A 87 -7.71 -13.53 -22.36
CA VAL A 87 -7.98 -12.94 -21.04
C VAL A 87 -7.44 -11.51 -21.00
N ARG A 88 -8.34 -10.54 -20.77
CA ARG A 88 -7.96 -9.14 -20.66
C ARG A 88 -7.07 -8.92 -19.42
N VAL A 89 -5.98 -8.18 -19.58
CA VAL A 89 -5.16 -7.73 -18.46
C VAL A 89 -5.95 -6.80 -17.53
N GLY A 90 -5.69 -6.91 -16.22
CA GLY A 90 -6.27 -6.01 -15.22
C GLY A 90 -5.80 -4.56 -15.41
N ARG A 91 -6.47 -3.62 -14.73
CA ARG A 91 -6.03 -2.22 -14.69
C ARG A 91 -4.72 -2.09 -13.92
N TYR A 92 -3.80 -1.25 -14.41
CA TYR A 92 -2.64 -0.85 -13.63
C TYR A 92 -3.11 -0.07 -12.40
N LYS A 93 -2.64 -0.49 -11.22
CA LYS A 93 -2.86 0.26 -9.98
C LYS A 93 -1.76 1.32 -9.89
N GLU A 94 -2.15 2.57 -9.75
CA GLU A 94 -1.21 3.65 -9.43
C GLU A 94 -0.70 3.43 -8.00
N VAL A 95 0.58 3.11 -7.87
CA VAL A 95 1.24 2.97 -6.58
C VAL A 95 1.59 4.36 -6.09
N ILE A 96 0.73 4.97 -5.27
CA ILE A 96 1.05 6.21 -4.57
C ILE A 96 2.16 5.89 -3.56
N GLN A 97 3.37 6.39 -3.81
CA GLN A 97 4.48 6.20 -2.87
C GLN A 97 4.22 7.04 -1.62
N ALA A 98 3.86 6.38 -0.52
CA ALA A 98 3.78 7.03 0.77
C ALA A 98 5.17 7.58 1.18
N PRO A 99 5.24 8.75 1.81
CA PRO A 99 6.52 9.31 2.27
C PRO A 99 7.17 8.33 3.25
N LYS A 100 8.31 7.76 2.86
CA LYS A 100 9.06 6.82 3.68
C LYS A 100 9.85 7.59 4.73
N ARG A 101 9.77 7.15 6.00
CA ARG A 101 10.64 7.66 7.05
C ARG A 101 12.07 7.20 6.78
N VAL A 102 12.94 8.17 6.46
CA VAL A 102 14.37 7.92 6.34
C VAL A 102 15.00 8.23 7.68
N VAL A 103 15.67 7.24 8.29
CA VAL A 103 16.49 7.46 9.48
C VAL A 103 17.72 8.24 9.03
N ARG A 104 17.81 9.51 9.42
CA ARG A 104 18.93 10.39 9.09
C ARG A 104 19.86 10.51 10.27
N ASP A 105 21.17 10.50 10.01
CA ASP A 105 22.17 10.78 11.04
C ASP A 105 22.22 12.30 11.25
N PRO A 106 21.92 12.81 12.46
CA PRO A 106 21.88 14.25 12.72
C PRO A 106 23.21 14.96 12.45
N ARG A 107 24.34 14.25 12.42
CA ARG A 107 25.66 14.81 12.11
C ARG A 107 25.85 15.11 10.62
N PHE A 108 25.14 14.39 9.76
CA PHE A 108 25.31 14.44 8.31
C PHE A 108 24.04 14.87 7.59
N GLU A 109 23.05 15.37 8.33
CA GLU A 109 21.77 15.78 7.76
C GLU A 109 21.87 17.19 7.19
N SER A 110 21.26 17.45 6.04
CA SER A 110 21.18 18.79 5.44
C SER A 110 20.42 19.81 6.30
N LEU A 111 19.74 19.34 7.34
CA LEU A 111 19.02 20.13 8.34
C LEU A 111 19.88 20.46 9.57
N CYS A 112 21.11 19.92 9.68
CA CYS A 112 22.06 20.43 10.68
C CYS A 112 22.40 21.88 10.27
N GLY A 113 22.22 22.83 11.19
CA GLY A 113 22.19 24.27 10.88
C GLY A 113 23.44 24.82 10.17
N ASN A 114 23.36 26.08 9.74
CA ASN A 114 24.47 26.76 9.08
C ASN A 114 25.68 26.93 10.02
N LEU A 115 26.89 26.92 9.45
CA LEU A 115 28.13 27.14 10.19
C LEU A 115 28.29 28.62 10.56
N ASP A 116 28.24 28.92 11.86
CA ASP A 116 28.60 30.23 12.40
C ASP A 116 30.12 30.34 12.56
N THR A 117 30.78 31.00 11.60
CA THR A 117 32.25 31.18 11.57
C THR A 117 32.79 31.92 12.80
N GLU A 118 32.11 32.97 13.24
CA GLU A 118 32.47 33.75 14.43
C GLU A 118 32.50 32.89 15.70
N ARG A 119 31.43 32.11 15.92
CA ARG A 119 31.33 31.24 17.10
C ARG A 119 32.33 30.10 17.05
N PHE A 120 32.62 29.59 15.86
CA PHE A 120 33.68 28.60 15.66
C PHE A 120 35.05 29.19 16.01
N ARG A 121 35.39 30.36 15.47
CA ARG A 121 36.68 31.04 15.70
C ARG A 121 36.89 31.36 17.18
N ASN A 122 35.84 31.80 17.87
CA ASN A 122 35.89 32.05 19.32
C ASN A 122 36.07 30.78 20.15
N ARG A 123 35.43 29.66 19.79
CA ARG A 123 35.60 28.38 20.53
C ARG A 123 36.99 27.78 20.38
N TYR A 124 37.63 28.05 19.24
CA TYR A 124 38.96 27.55 18.91
C TYR A 124 40.03 28.65 18.91
N SER A 125 39.81 29.75 19.62
CA SER A 125 40.73 30.90 19.64
C SER A 125 42.12 30.53 20.14
N PHE A 126 42.21 29.56 21.07
CA PHE A 126 43.47 29.06 21.62
C PHE A 126 44.42 28.49 20.55
N LEU A 127 43.90 27.94 19.45
CA LEU A 127 44.73 27.47 18.33
C LEU A 127 45.47 28.64 17.69
N TYR A 128 44.76 29.72 17.39
CA TYR A 128 45.30 30.89 16.71
C TYR A 128 46.14 31.78 17.62
N GLU A 129 45.75 31.90 18.89
CA GLU A 129 46.40 32.81 19.84
C GLU A 129 47.59 32.18 20.55
N VAL A 130 47.54 30.86 20.82
CA VAL A 130 48.52 30.17 21.67
C VAL A 130 49.32 29.13 20.89
N GLU A 131 48.67 28.15 20.29
CA GLU A 131 49.35 26.97 19.74
C GLU A 131 50.13 27.26 18.46
N LEU A 132 49.47 27.82 17.43
CA LEU A 132 50.10 28.10 16.14
C LEU A 132 51.27 29.09 16.24
N PRO A 133 51.19 30.21 17.01
CA PRO A 133 52.33 31.09 17.20
C PRO A 133 53.49 30.42 17.93
N ALA A 134 53.20 29.59 18.96
CA ALA A 134 54.21 28.88 19.71
C ALA A 134 54.92 27.82 18.84
N GLU A 135 54.18 27.10 18.01
CA GLU A 135 54.72 26.13 17.07
C GLU A 135 55.60 26.80 16.00
N LYS A 136 55.12 27.89 15.40
CA LYS A 136 55.90 28.70 14.45
C LYS A 136 57.21 29.18 15.06
N ALA A 137 57.20 29.66 16.30
CA ALA A 137 58.40 30.10 17.00
C ALA A 137 59.38 28.93 17.27
N LYS A 138 58.88 27.72 17.58
CA LYS A 138 59.70 26.52 17.73
C LYS A 138 60.35 26.12 16.40
N LEU A 139 59.60 26.09 15.29
CA LEU A 139 60.11 25.76 13.96
C LEU A 139 61.19 26.75 13.50
N GLN A 140 61.00 28.06 13.73
CA GLN A 140 62.03 29.06 13.43
C GLN A 140 63.32 28.84 14.23
N LYS A 141 63.22 28.41 15.50
CA LYS A 141 64.40 28.05 16.30
C LYS A 141 65.10 26.80 15.75
N LEU A 142 64.35 25.83 15.23
CA LEU A 142 64.93 24.64 14.61
C LEU A 142 65.67 24.98 13.31
N ILE A 143 65.08 25.81 12.45
CA ILE A 143 65.73 26.27 11.20
C ILE A 143 67.08 26.93 11.49
N LYS A 144 67.17 27.75 12.54
CA LYS A 144 68.41 28.42 12.95
C LYS A 144 69.48 27.46 13.48
N LYS A 145 69.09 26.28 13.97
CA LYS A 145 69.99 25.28 14.55
C LYS A 145 70.44 24.23 13.53
N SER A 146 69.58 23.86 12.59
CA SER A 146 69.86 22.87 11.55
C SER A 146 70.82 23.43 10.50
N LYS A 147 71.69 22.58 9.97
CA LYS A 147 72.59 22.90 8.85
C LYS A 147 72.22 22.19 7.54
N ASP A 148 71.42 21.12 7.64
CA ASP A 148 71.03 20.32 6.48
C ASP A 148 69.98 21.04 5.63
N PRO A 149 70.21 21.19 4.31
CA PRO A 149 69.34 21.97 3.44
C PRO A 149 67.93 21.36 3.31
N ASN A 150 67.83 20.04 3.21
CA ASN A 150 66.55 19.34 3.09
C ASN A 150 65.66 19.55 4.33
N ILE A 151 66.24 19.43 5.53
CA ILE A 151 65.51 19.63 6.79
C ILE A 151 65.04 21.09 6.91
N ILE A 152 65.88 22.04 6.48
CA ILE A 152 65.51 23.46 6.48
C ILE A 152 64.32 23.71 5.52
N GLU A 153 64.30 23.06 4.36
CA GLU A 153 63.19 23.15 3.41
C GLU A 153 61.89 22.59 4.00
N ASP A 154 61.94 21.40 4.62
CA ASP A 154 60.77 20.79 5.27
C ASP A 154 60.20 21.67 6.40
N LEU A 155 61.08 22.25 7.23
CA LEU A 155 60.66 23.15 8.30
C LEU A 155 60.05 24.45 7.76
N LYS A 156 60.55 24.97 6.63
CA LYS A 156 59.96 26.13 5.95
C LYS A 156 58.59 25.80 5.36
N ASN A 157 58.44 24.62 4.75
CA ASN A 157 57.16 24.13 4.23
C ASN A 157 56.13 24.01 5.36
N HIS A 158 56.54 23.48 6.51
CA HIS A 158 55.67 23.42 7.69
C HIS A 158 55.22 24.82 8.15
N ILE A 159 56.14 25.78 8.26
CA ILE A 159 55.78 27.17 8.61
C ILE A 159 54.79 27.77 7.59
N SER A 160 54.96 27.46 6.29
CA SER A 160 54.03 27.89 5.25
C SER A 160 52.62 27.33 5.49
N TRP A 161 52.51 26.04 5.81
CA TRP A 161 51.23 25.39 6.11
C TRP A 161 50.52 26.03 7.30
N ILE A 162 51.25 26.33 8.38
CA ILE A 162 50.70 27.04 9.55
C ILE A 162 50.18 28.43 9.17
N CYS A 163 50.91 29.16 8.31
CA CYS A 163 50.47 30.48 7.86
C CYS A 163 49.20 30.40 6.99
N ILE A 164 49.08 29.41 6.11
CA ILE A 164 47.89 29.20 5.27
C ILE A 164 46.66 28.90 6.14
N LEU A 165 46.80 28.00 7.12
CA LEU A 165 45.72 27.64 8.04
C LEU A 165 45.23 28.80 8.92
N SER A 166 46.02 29.86 9.05
CA SER A 166 45.65 31.04 9.84
C SER A 166 44.98 32.14 9.01
N MET A 167 44.95 32.04 7.67
CA MET A 167 44.37 33.05 6.78
C MET A 167 42.90 32.79 6.43
N ASP A 168 42.41 31.57 6.61
CA ASP A 168 40.98 31.21 6.57
C ASP A 168 40.31 31.42 7.95
#